data_AF-C3NHH0-F1
#
_entry.id   AF-C3NHH0-F1
#
_cell.length_a   1.000
_cell.length_b   1.000
_cell.length_c   1.000
_cell.angle_alpha   90.00
_cell.angle_beta   90.00
_cell.angle_gamma   90.00
#
_symmetry.space_group_name_H-M   'P 1'
#
loop_
_entity.id
_entity.type
_entity.pdbx_description
1 polymer ?
#
loop_
_entity_poly.entity_id
_entity_poly.type
_entity_poly.pdbx_seq_one_letter_code
_entity_poly.pdbx_strand_id
1 'polypeptide(L)'
;MRVRESIARTIAISVIYALLETYFVNLTNGGNIISPYHLLVLLVGLIAGFDRNLRIWIANALTYSVLEDAFYWVFKGQLPYAWSNEYIMIDHIPVYYIPYLTLALVLYKKSDKKDDKKNGGLNPTFR
;
A
#
# COMPACT_ATOMS: atom_id res chain seq x y z
N MET A 1 12.43 -12.93 4.35
CA MET A 1 12.49 -11.64 3.67
C MET A 1 12.68 -10.58 4.73
N ARG A 2 13.62 -9.66 4.57
CA ARG A 2 13.77 -8.55 5.52
C ARG A 2 12.62 -7.56 5.31
N VAL A 3 12.12 -6.94 6.38
CA VAL A 3 11.00 -5.97 6.32
C VAL A 3 11.23 -4.91 5.24
N ARG A 4 12.46 -4.40 5.15
CA ARG A 4 12.87 -3.40 4.15
C ARG A 4 12.69 -3.88 2.70
N GLU A 5 13.02 -5.14 2.41
CA GLU A 5 12.82 -5.72 1.06
C GLU A 5 11.33 -5.85 0.75
N SER A 6 10.54 -6.23 1.76
CA SER A 6 9.08 -6.39 1.65
C SER A 6 8.41 -5.05 1.33
N ILE A 7 8.81 -3.98 2.03
CA ILE A 7 8.37 -2.60 1.78
C ILE A 7 8.84 -2.15 0.39
N ALA A 8 10.10 -2.35 0.03
CA ALA A 8 10.64 -1.94 -1.27
C ALA A 8 9.90 -2.60 -2.44
N ARG A 9 9.60 -3.90 -2.33
CA ARG A 9 8.79 -4.61 -3.33
C ARG A 9 7.38 -4.02 -3.41
N THR A 10 6.77 -3.72 -2.27
CA THR A 10 5.43 -3.12 -2.21
C THR A 10 5.41 -1.78 -2.94
N ILE A 11 6.38 -0.90 -2.64
CA ILE A 11 6.52 0.40 -3.31
C ILE A 11 6.73 0.22 -4.82
N ALA A 12 7.63 -0.68 -5.23
CA ALA A 12 7.92 -0.91 -6.64
C ALA A 12 6.68 -1.38 -7.41
N ILE A 13 5.89 -2.29 -6.82
CA ILE A 13 4.68 -2.79 -7.47
C ILE A 13 3.60 -1.71 -7.50
N SER A 14 3.45 -0.88 -6.46
CA SER A 14 2.54 0.28 -6.49
C SER A 14 2.87 1.23 -7.64
N VAL A 15 4.16 1.54 -7.86
CA VAL A 15 4.60 2.40 -8.97
C VAL A 15 4.27 1.76 -10.32
N ILE A 16 4.65 0.50 -10.52
CA ILE A 16 4.43 -0.21 -11.79
C ILE A 16 2.94 -0.27 -12.10
N TYR A 17 2.12 -0.60 -11.11
CA TYR A 17 0.69 -0.74 -11.30
C TYR A 17 0.03 0.61 -11.62
N ALA A 18 0.38 1.67 -10.89
CA ALA A 18 -0.13 3.02 -11.16
C ALA A 18 0.24 3.52 -12.57
N LEU A 19 1.44 3.21 -13.07
CA LEU A 19 1.85 3.50 -14.44
C LEU A 19 0.98 2.76 -15.46
N LEU A 20 0.74 1.46 -15.24
CA LEU A 20 -0.12 0.66 -16.09
C LEU A 20 -1.54 1.22 -16.11
N GLU A 21 -2.11 1.52 -14.94
CA GLU A 21 -3.45 2.11 -14.85
C GLU A 21 -3.53 3.42 -15.64
N THR A 22 -2.55 4.32 -15.47
CA THR A 22 -2.51 5.62 -16.17
C THR A 22 -2.42 5.46 -17.69
N TYR A 23 -1.74 4.42 -18.17
CA TYR A 23 -1.61 4.16 -19.62
C TYR A 23 -2.84 3.45 -20.20
N PHE A 24 -3.52 2.63 -19.40
CA PHE A 24 -4.67 1.81 -19.82
C PHE A 24 -6.03 2.35 -19.31
N VAL A 25 -6.12 3.65 -19.02
CA VAL A 25 -7.30 4.36 -18.44
C VAL A 25 -8.64 4.05 -19.12
N ASN A 26 -8.64 3.69 -20.40
CA ASN A 26 -9.87 3.34 -21.11
C ASN A 26 -10.52 2.02 -20.64
N LEU A 27 -9.81 1.16 -19.90
CA LEU A 27 -10.38 -0.03 -19.26
C LEU A 27 -11.03 0.27 -17.89
N THR A 28 -10.72 1.41 -17.27
CA THR A 28 -11.17 1.81 -15.93
C THR A 28 -12.32 2.82 -15.92
N ASN A 29 -12.67 3.38 -17.08
CA ASN A 29 -13.81 4.27 -17.24
C ASN A 29 -15.15 3.50 -17.19
N GLY A 30 -15.56 3.10 -15.99
CA GLY A 30 -16.79 2.33 -15.77
C GLY A 30 -17.14 2.29 -14.29
N GLY A 31 -17.79 3.36 -13.82
CA GLY A 31 -18.08 3.64 -12.41
C GLY A 31 -18.69 2.48 -11.62
N ASN A 32 -17.93 2.03 -10.62
CA ASN A 32 -18.34 1.55 -9.30
C ASN A 32 -17.07 1.13 -8.54
N ILE A 33 -17.01 1.35 -7.22
CA ILE A 33 -15.90 0.91 -6.36
C ILE A 33 -15.80 -0.62 -6.31
N ILE A 34 -16.93 -1.32 -6.49
CA ILE A 34 -16.96 -2.76 -6.71
C ILE A 34 -16.95 -3.01 -8.22
N SER A 35 -15.79 -2.82 -8.83
CA SER A 35 -15.53 -3.22 -10.22
C SER A 35 -14.46 -4.31 -10.27
N PRO A 36 -14.44 -5.16 -11.32
CA PRO A 36 -13.37 -6.14 -11.52
C PRO A 36 -11.96 -5.54 -11.44
N TYR A 37 -11.85 -4.25 -11.78
CA TYR A 37 -10.64 -3.47 -11.63
C TYR A 37 -10.19 -3.34 -10.16
N HIS A 38 -11.06 -2.85 -9.26
CA HIS A 38 -10.71 -2.70 -7.84
C HIS A 38 -10.40 -4.04 -7.17
N LEU A 39 -11.07 -5.11 -7.61
CA LEU A 39 -10.73 -6.47 -7.17
C LEU A 39 -9.32 -6.86 -7.65
N LEU A 40 -8.94 -6.52 -8.88
CA LEU A 40 -7.60 -6.78 -9.41
C LEU A 40 -6.54 -5.97 -8.65
N VAL A 41 -6.78 -4.67 -8.40
CA VAL A 41 -5.92 -3.82 -7.55
C VAL A 41 -5.70 -4.48 -6.18
N LEU A 42 -6.79 -4.93 -5.54
CA LEU A 42 -6.73 -5.60 -4.24
C LEU A 42 -5.90 -6.89 -4.31
N LEU A 43 -6.13 -7.72 -5.32
CA LEU A 43 -5.39 -8.98 -5.50
C LEU A 43 -3.90 -8.74 -5.75
N VAL A 44 -3.56 -7.74 -6.58
CA VAL A 44 -2.17 -7.32 -6.81
C VAL A 44 -1.55 -6.84 -5.50
N GLY A 45 -2.25 -6.00 -4.73
CA GLY A 45 -1.79 -5.55 -3.42
C GLY A 45 -1.56 -6.69 -2.42
N LEU A 46 -2.43 -7.69 -2.39
CA LEU A 46 -2.29 -8.88 -1.55
C LEU A 46 -1.08 -9.73 -1.94
N ILE A 47 -0.81 -9.90 -3.24
CA ILE A 47 0.35 -10.65 -3.73
C ILE A 47 1.63 -9.85 -3.53
N ALA A 48 1.61 -8.56 -3.89
CA ALA A 48 2.73 -7.63 -3.78
C ALA A 48 3.21 -7.49 -2.34
N GLY A 49 2.25 -7.36 -1.42
CA GLY A 49 2.52 -7.23 0.00
C GLY A 49 2.86 -8.54 0.70
N PHE A 50 2.76 -9.69 0.02
CA PHE A 50 2.84 -11.01 0.66
C PHE A 50 4.09 -11.16 1.53
N ASP A 51 3.87 -11.39 2.82
CA ASP A 51 4.92 -11.61 3.79
C ASP A 51 4.53 -12.77 4.72
N ARG A 52 5.52 -13.53 5.19
CA ARG A 52 5.28 -14.63 6.15
C ARG A 52 4.74 -14.10 7.47
N ASN A 53 5.04 -12.85 7.81
CA ASN A 53 4.47 -12.20 8.97
C ASN A 53 3.17 -11.48 8.58
N LEU A 54 2.04 -12.01 9.05
CA LEU A 54 0.70 -11.46 8.79
C LEU A 54 0.60 -9.95 9.07
N ARG A 55 1.32 -9.42 10.08
CA ARG A 55 1.30 -7.98 10.38
C ARG A 55 1.97 -7.15 9.31
N ILE A 56 3.12 -7.62 8.82
CA ILE A 56 3.86 -6.97 7.72
C ILE A 56 3.04 -7.09 6.44
N TRP A 57 2.42 -8.26 6.21
CA TRP A 57 1.57 -8.45 5.05
C TRP A 57 0.39 -7.48 5.01
N ILE A 58 -0.34 -7.33 6.12
CA ILE A 58 -1.44 -6.36 6.23
C ILE A 58 -0.90 -4.92 6.07
N ALA A 59 0.22 -4.59 6.71
CA ALA A 59 0.83 -3.26 6.58
C ALA A 59 1.21 -2.94 5.13
N ASN A 60 1.81 -3.90 4.42
CA ASN A 60 2.15 -3.77 3.01
C ASN A 60 0.90 -3.61 2.15
N ALA A 61 -0.16 -4.39 2.37
CA ALA A 61 -1.41 -4.25 1.60
C ALA A 61 -2.03 -2.86 1.76
N LEU A 62 -2.09 -2.34 3.01
CA LEU A 62 -2.57 -0.98 3.27
C LEU A 62 -1.68 0.09 2.64
N THR A 63 -0.36 -0.09 2.73
CA THR A 63 0.63 0.80 2.12
C THR A 63 0.48 0.80 0.60
N TYR A 64 0.29 -0.37 -0.01
CA TYR A 64 0.10 -0.54 -1.43
C TYR A 64 -1.11 0.25 -1.92
N SER A 65 -2.27 0.11 -1.27
CA SER A 65 -3.50 0.81 -1.66
C SER A 65 -3.35 2.33 -1.65
N VAL A 66 -2.61 2.88 -0.68
CA VAL A 66 -2.37 4.33 -0.61
C VAL A 66 -1.37 4.78 -1.67
N LEU A 67 -0.25 4.06 -1.82
CA LEU A 67 0.80 4.44 -2.75
C LEU A 67 0.38 4.31 -4.20
N GLU A 68 -0.33 3.24 -4.54
CA GLU A 68 -0.79 3.00 -5.91
C GLU A 68 -1.72 4.12 -6.38
N ASP A 69 -2.76 4.45 -5.59
CA ASP A 69 -3.65 5.57 -5.87
C ASP A 69 -2.90 6.91 -5.90
N ALA A 70 -1.99 7.16 -4.95
CA ALA A 70 -1.20 8.39 -4.95
C ALA A 70 -0.32 8.52 -6.21
N PHE A 71 0.34 7.43 -6.63
CA PHE A 71 1.14 7.40 -7.84
C PHE A 71 0.29 7.54 -9.09
N TYR A 72 -0.92 6.98 -9.12
CA TYR A 72 -1.85 7.13 -10.24
C TYR A 72 -2.12 8.62 -10.51
N TRP A 73 -2.47 9.39 -9.49
CA TRP A 73 -2.71 10.83 -9.64
C TRP A 73 -1.47 11.62 -10.05
N VAL A 74 -0.30 11.24 -9.52
CA VAL A 74 0.98 11.82 -9.94
C VAL A 74 1.26 11.56 -11.42
N PHE A 75 1.09 10.32 -11.89
CA PHE A 75 1.33 9.97 -13.30
C PHE A 75 0.30 10.57 -14.25
N LYS A 76 -0.95 10.69 -13.79
CA LYS A 76 -2.01 11.36 -14.55
C LYS A 76 -1.80 12.88 -14.63
N GLY A 77 -0.93 13.45 -13.79
CA GLY A 77 -0.57 14.87 -13.82
C GLY A 77 -1.72 15.78 -13.38
N GLN A 78 -2.63 15.29 -12.54
CA GLN A 78 -3.80 16.03 -12.09
C GLN A 78 -4.05 15.83 -10.59
N LEU A 79 -4.74 16.78 -9.96
CA LEU A 79 -5.14 16.64 -8.57
C LEU A 79 -6.20 15.54 -8.42
N PRO A 80 -6.16 14.76 -7.33
CA PRO A 80 -7.22 13.82 -7.00
C PRO A 80 -8.59 14.50 -6.96
N TYR A 81 -9.59 13.89 -7.59
CA TYR A 81 -10.99 14.31 -7.48
C TYR A 81 -11.90 13.12 -7.19
N ALA A 82 -13.03 13.39 -6.53
CA ALA A 82 -14.04 12.39 -6.22
C ALA A 82 -14.70 11.88 -7.51
N TRP A 83 -14.29 10.70 -7.97
CA TRP A 83 -14.87 10.04 -9.15
C TRP A 83 -16.05 9.11 -8.80
N SER A 84 -16.33 8.90 -7.51
CA SER A 84 -17.51 8.19 -7.02
C SER A 84 -17.94 8.70 -5.64
N ASN A 85 -19.20 8.44 -5.26
CA ASN A 85 -19.78 8.89 -3.99
C ASN A 85 -19.12 8.26 -2.75
N GLU A 86 -18.50 7.09 -2.88
CA GLU A 86 -17.82 6.42 -1.77
C GLU A 86 -16.30 6.72 -1.74
N TYR A 87 -15.77 7.38 -2.78
CA TYR A 87 -14.40 7.90 -2.82
C TYR A 87 -14.37 9.33 -2.25
N ILE A 88 -14.44 9.41 -0.92
CA ILE A 88 -14.52 10.67 -0.18
C ILE A 88 -13.15 11.34 -0.15
N MET A 89 -13.11 12.62 -0.53
CA MET A 89 -11.93 13.47 -0.47
C MET A 89 -12.18 14.74 0.33
N ILE A 90 -11.14 15.25 0.98
CA ILE A 90 -11.08 16.60 1.56
C ILE A 90 -9.84 17.27 0.99
N ASP A 91 -9.98 18.45 0.39
CA ASP A 91 -8.88 19.23 -0.21
C ASP A 91 -7.97 18.40 -1.15
N HIS A 92 -8.57 17.61 -2.05
CA HIS A 92 -7.86 16.71 -2.97
C HIS A 92 -7.04 15.60 -2.29
N ILE A 93 -7.31 15.31 -1.02
CA ILE A 93 -6.71 14.21 -0.28
C ILE A 93 -7.80 13.16 -0.03
N PRO A 94 -7.64 11.92 -0.54
CA PRO A 94 -8.57 10.83 -0.22
C PRO A 94 -8.56 10.53 1.27
N VAL A 95 -9.74 10.56 1.90
CA VAL A 95 -9.88 10.46 3.36
C VAL A 95 -9.31 9.14 3.89
N TYR A 96 -9.42 8.06 3.12
CA TYR A 96 -8.95 6.74 3.53
C TYR A 96 -7.41 6.64 3.65
N TYR A 97 -6.65 7.58 3.09
CA TYR A 97 -5.18 7.60 3.24
C TYR A 97 -4.77 7.66 4.71
N ILE A 98 -5.47 8.47 5.50
CA ILE A 98 -5.14 8.71 6.90
C ILE A 98 -5.26 7.44 7.75
N PRO A 99 -6.43 6.74 7.81
CA PRO A 99 -6.54 5.53 8.61
C PRO A 99 -5.63 4.41 8.10
N TYR A 100 -5.41 4.29 6.78
CA TYR A 100 -4.61 3.21 6.20
C TYR A 100 -3.12 3.39 6.52
N LEU A 101 -2.57 4.58 6.29
CA LEU A 101 -1.18 4.90 6.64
C LEU A 101 -0.95 4.80 8.15
N THR A 102 -1.89 5.30 8.96
CA THR A 102 -1.78 5.23 10.43
C THR A 102 -1.71 3.77 10.89
N LEU A 103 -2.61 2.92 10.39
CA LEU A 103 -2.63 1.50 10.75
C LEU A 103 -1.37 0.77 10.25
N ALA A 104 -0.92 1.05 9.03
CA ALA A 104 0.30 0.47 8.48
C ALA A 104 1.54 0.82 9.34
N LEU A 105 1.71 2.09 9.72
CA LEU A 105 2.80 2.54 10.59
C LEU A 105 2.79 1.85 11.96
N VAL A 106 1.61 1.70 12.56
CA VAL A 106 1.45 0.98 13.84
C VAL A 106 1.84 -0.49 13.68
N LEU A 107 1.46 -1.13 12.57
CA LEU A 107 1.78 -2.54 12.31
C LEU A 107 3.27 -2.75 12.07
N TYR A 108 3.94 -1.89 11.28
CA TYR A 108 5.39 -1.93 11.09
C TYR A 108 6.13 -1.76 12.41
N LYS A 109 5.81 -0.73 13.20
CA LYS A 109 6.46 -0.45 14.49
C LYS A 109 6.29 -1.58 15.51
N LYS A 110 5.13 -2.25 15.53
CA LYS A 110 4.90 -3.43 16.39
C LYS A 110 5.64 -4.67 15.90
N SER A 111 5.96 -4.75 14.60
CA SER A 111 6.73 -5.85 14.04
C SER A 111 8.22 -5.70 14.37
N ASP A 112 8.79 -4.51 14.20
CA ASP A 112 10.21 -4.25 14.51
C ASP A 112 10.54 -4.56 15.97
N LYS A 113 9.70 -4.12 16.92
CA LYS A 113 9.86 -4.44 18.35
C LYS A 113 9.84 -5.94 18.66
N LYS A 114 9.15 -6.75 17.83
CA LYS A 114 9.07 -8.20 18.03
C LYS A 114 10.35 -8.87 17.53
N ASP A 115 10.90 -8.41 16.41
CA ASP A 115 12.17 -8.91 15.89
C ASP A 115 13.35 -8.50 16.81
N ASP A 116 13.34 -7.29 17.36
CA ASP A 116 14.30 -6.85 18.37
C ASP A 116 14.23 -7.70 19.64
N LYS A 117 13.02 -8.05 20.13
CA LYS A 117 12.88 -8.97 21.27
C LYS A 117 13.33 -10.40 20.95
N LYS A 118 13.17 -10.85 19.71
CA LYS A 118 13.57 -12.19 19.27
C LYS A 118 15.08 -12.31 19.11
N ASN A 119 15.74 -11.21 18.72
CA ASN A 119 17.19 -11.13 18.52
C ASN A 119 17.93 -10.61 19.79
N GLY A 120 17.24 -9.92 20.70
CA GLY A 120 17.77 -9.40 21.97
C GLY A 120 17.92 -10.45 23.09
N GLY A 121 17.80 -11.74 22.77
CA GLY A 121 18.23 -12.86 23.61
C GLY A 121 19.67 -13.32 23.33
N LEU A 122 20.34 -12.76 22.31
CA LEU A 122 21.77 -12.96 22.10
C LEU A 122 22.53 -11.78 22.66
N ASN A 123 23.11 -12.06 23.82
CA ASN A 123 24.03 -11.26 24.64
C ASN A 123 24.93 -10.29 23.82
N PRO A 124 25.03 -9.00 24.19
CA PRO A 124 26.02 -8.11 23.60
C PRO A 124 27.38 -8.38 24.21
N THR A 125 28.06 -9.43 23.76
CA THR A 125 29.48 -9.64 24.09
C THR A 125 30.22 -10.25 22.92
N PHE A 126 31.17 -9.45 22.41
CA PHE A 126 32.31 -9.75 21.55
C PHE A 126 32.12 -9.85 20.03
N ARG A 127 32.76 -8.85 19.41
CA ARG A 127 33.38 -8.73 18.06
C ARG A 127 32.49 -8.29 16.90
#